data_AF-A0A2G8LA54-F1
#
_entry.id   AF-A0A2G8LA54-F1
#
_cell.length_a   1.000
_cell.length_b   1.000
_cell.length_c   1.000
_cell.angle_alpha   90.00
_cell.angle_beta   90.00
_cell.angle_gamma   90.00
#
_symmetry.space_group_name_H-M   'P 1'
#
loop_
_entity.id
_entity.type
_entity.pdbx_description
1 polymer ?
#
loop_
_entity_poly.entity_id
_entity_poly.type
_entity_poly.pdbx_seq_one_letter_code
_entity_poly.pdbx_strand_id
1 'polypeptide(L)'
;MKIIDGSTKNETITQFLQLGIFPRCCFTASDAIYCAKFVLLVHQLKTPNFSTLLCYDRVFQDITYTVASCSENEASRYGRFLCAMLETVSRWHSDKALYEKECGNYPGFVTVLRASGTEASNKADQLDYENFRHVCHKWQYKLTKAVVACLESQSYTQIRNTLILLIKILPHFPKVQNLGNVLEKRIDKICNEEKDKRPDIYVLALGYSGQLKGRRVHMIPEEKFHSKETKLAKPATNAATGAGAPTSATTKQESAKKYQTNGAEKNGPPAKKIKVEEEAMEEGETNDG
;
A
#
# COMPACT_ATOMS: atom_id res chain seq x y z
N MET A 1 9.36 30.70 -18.21
CA MET A 1 8.68 30.24 -16.97
C MET A 1 8.02 28.90 -17.25
N LYS A 2 8.78 27.79 -17.16
CA LYS A 2 8.26 26.42 -17.36
C LYS A 2 9.15 25.45 -16.58
N ILE A 3 8.76 25.19 -15.34
CA ILE A 3 9.11 23.97 -14.62
C ILE A 3 7.84 23.64 -13.81
N ILE A 4 6.99 22.77 -14.33
CA ILE A 4 6.04 22.03 -13.49
C ILE A 4 6.67 20.65 -13.38
N ASP A 5 7.53 20.54 -12.37
CA ASP A 5 8.29 19.34 -12.04
C ASP A 5 7.37 18.31 -11.37
N GLY A 6 7.75 17.04 -11.32
CA GLY A 6 7.04 16.03 -10.53
C GLY A 6 6.90 16.41 -9.03
N SER A 7 7.77 17.32 -8.56
CA SER A 7 7.69 17.99 -7.26
C SER A 7 6.38 18.78 -7.05
N THR A 8 5.90 19.49 -8.08
CA THR A 8 4.78 20.43 -7.94
C THR A 8 3.44 19.73 -7.68
N LYS A 9 3.20 18.55 -8.26
CA LYS A 9 1.96 17.77 -7.97
C LYS A 9 1.99 17.16 -6.59
N ASN A 10 3.16 16.67 -6.15
CA ASN A 10 3.33 16.17 -4.79
C ASN A 10 3.04 17.24 -3.75
N GLU A 11 3.57 18.44 -3.98
CA GLU A 11 3.34 19.61 -3.15
C GLU A 11 1.87 20.06 -3.20
N THR A 12 1.27 20.11 -4.40
CA THR A 12 -0.14 20.47 -4.57
C THR A 12 -1.07 19.54 -3.80
N ILE A 13 -0.84 18.21 -3.86
CA ILE A 13 -1.64 17.25 -3.10
C ILE A 13 -1.44 17.43 -1.59
N THR A 14 -0.21 17.67 -1.15
CA THR A 14 0.07 17.94 0.27
C THR A 14 -0.65 19.20 0.75
N GLN A 15 -0.57 20.31 0.02
CA GLN A 15 -1.27 21.56 0.35
C GLN A 15 -2.78 21.38 0.31
N PHE A 16 -3.31 20.66 -0.68
CA PHE A 16 -4.73 20.34 -0.78
C PHE A 16 -5.23 19.57 0.45
N LEU A 17 -4.48 18.56 0.89
CA LEU A 17 -4.83 17.79 2.08
C LEU A 17 -4.72 18.64 3.36
N GLN A 18 -3.62 19.37 3.53
CA GLN A 18 -3.34 20.16 4.73
C GLN A 18 -4.26 21.37 4.91
N LEU A 19 -4.58 22.08 3.83
CA LEU A 19 -5.37 23.31 3.89
C LEU A 19 -6.86 23.06 3.60
N GLY A 20 -7.19 22.05 2.81
CA GLY A 20 -8.55 21.77 2.36
C GLY A 20 -9.23 20.66 3.16
N ILE A 21 -8.59 19.49 3.28
CA ILE A 21 -9.24 18.27 3.75
C ILE A 21 -9.12 18.09 5.26
N PHE A 22 -7.89 18.05 5.81
CA PHE A 22 -7.67 17.70 7.21
C PHE A 22 -8.32 18.65 8.23
N PRO A 23 -8.31 19.98 8.05
CA PRO A 23 -9.00 20.88 8.96
C PRO A 23 -10.52 20.64 8.98
N ARG A 24 -11.10 20.28 7.82
CA ARG A 24 -12.55 20.10 7.66
C ARG A 24 -13.02 18.73 8.13
N CYS A 25 -12.27 17.65 7.85
CA CYS A 25 -12.72 16.31 8.20
C CYS A 25 -12.80 16.05 9.71
N CYS A 26 -12.15 16.89 10.52
CA CYS A 26 -12.23 16.85 11.98
C CYS A 26 -13.32 17.81 12.56
N PHE A 27 -13.89 18.70 11.74
CA PHE A 27 -14.76 19.78 12.21
C PHE A 27 -16.18 19.34 12.54
N THR A 28 -16.86 18.61 11.64
CA THR A 28 -18.16 18.00 11.91
C THR A 28 -18.26 16.59 11.32
N ALA A 29 -19.26 15.82 11.76
CA ALA A 29 -19.49 14.48 11.19
C ALA A 29 -19.91 14.53 9.71
N SER A 30 -20.66 15.57 9.32
CA SER A 30 -21.06 15.78 7.92
C SER A 30 -19.87 16.18 7.05
N ASP A 31 -18.98 17.04 7.57
CA ASP A 31 -17.76 17.44 6.86
C ASP A 31 -16.82 16.27 6.62
N ALA A 32 -16.69 15.35 7.57
CA ALA A 32 -15.89 14.13 7.39
C ALA A 32 -16.35 13.31 6.15
N ILE A 33 -17.66 13.15 5.98
CA ILE A 33 -18.23 12.43 4.82
C ILE A 33 -18.09 13.29 3.56
N TYR A 34 -18.39 14.59 3.65
CA TYR A 34 -18.25 15.52 2.54
C TYR A 34 -16.82 15.50 1.98
N CYS A 35 -15.80 15.59 2.83
CA CYS A 35 -14.39 15.55 2.42
C CYS A 35 -14.06 14.29 1.62
N ALA A 36 -14.49 13.11 2.08
CA ALA A 36 -14.26 11.86 1.36
C ALA A 36 -14.98 11.82 0.01
N LYS A 37 -16.26 12.26 -0.03
CA LYS A 37 -17.04 12.34 -1.27
C LYS A 37 -16.51 13.40 -2.23
N PHE A 38 -15.98 14.51 -1.71
CA PHE A 38 -15.35 15.55 -2.49
C PHE A 38 -14.08 15.06 -3.18
N VAL A 39 -13.22 14.33 -2.47
CA VAL A 39 -12.03 13.69 -3.08
C VAL A 39 -12.45 12.73 -4.21
N LEU A 40 -13.49 11.93 -3.99
CA LEU A 40 -14.05 11.06 -5.04
C LEU A 40 -14.63 11.84 -6.21
N LEU A 41 -15.32 12.96 -5.97
CA LEU A 41 -15.86 13.82 -7.02
C LEU A 41 -14.75 14.44 -7.87
N VAL A 42 -13.69 14.96 -7.25
CA VAL A 42 -12.52 15.52 -7.96
C VAL A 42 -11.88 14.45 -8.86
N HIS A 43 -11.82 13.21 -8.39
CA HIS A 43 -11.42 12.07 -9.21
C HIS A 43 -12.39 11.82 -10.37
N GLN A 44 -13.71 11.75 -10.11
CA GLN A 44 -14.74 11.53 -11.13
C GLN A 44 -14.75 12.59 -12.24
N LEU A 45 -14.44 13.84 -11.89
CA LEU A 45 -14.32 14.96 -12.83
C LEU A 45 -13.04 14.92 -13.69
N LYS A 46 -12.18 13.91 -13.51
CA LYS A 46 -10.90 13.77 -14.23
C LYS A 46 -10.04 15.03 -14.14
N THR A 47 -10.02 15.64 -12.95
CA THR A 47 -9.35 16.92 -12.72
C THR A 47 -7.87 16.84 -13.14
N PRO A 48 -7.41 17.66 -14.10
CA PRO A 48 -6.02 17.68 -14.52
C PRO A 48 -5.10 17.97 -13.32
N ASN A 49 -3.91 17.34 -13.31
CA ASN A 49 -2.90 17.50 -12.27
C ASN A 49 -3.28 17.01 -10.85
N PHE A 50 -4.47 16.44 -10.66
CA PHE A 50 -4.85 15.79 -9.40
C PHE A 50 -4.54 14.29 -9.45
N SER A 51 -3.53 13.85 -8.69
CA SER A 51 -3.26 12.41 -8.52
C SER A 51 -4.11 11.84 -7.38
N THR A 52 -5.18 11.14 -7.74
CA THR A 52 -6.02 10.42 -6.77
C THR A 52 -5.23 9.37 -6.02
N LEU A 53 -4.38 8.60 -6.71
CA LEU A 53 -3.54 7.58 -6.09
C LEU A 53 -2.64 8.18 -5.00
N LEU A 54 -1.98 9.31 -5.31
CA LEU A 54 -1.11 10.00 -4.36
C LEU A 54 -1.90 10.61 -3.20
N CYS A 55 -3.08 11.16 -3.46
CA CYS A 55 -3.97 11.69 -2.43
C CYS A 55 -4.33 10.61 -1.41
N TYR A 56 -4.71 9.42 -1.87
CA TYR A 56 -5.01 8.29 -1.00
C TYR A 56 -3.76 7.77 -0.29
N ASP A 57 -2.61 7.74 -0.98
CA ASP A 57 -1.33 7.34 -0.38
C ASP A 57 -0.99 8.22 0.82
N ARG A 58 -1.10 9.54 0.68
CA ARG A 58 -0.80 10.49 1.77
C ARG A 58 -1.77 10.41 2.94
N VAL A 59 -3.03 10.06 2.70
CA VAL A 59 -4.02 9.87 3.77
C VAL A 59 -3.75 8.59 4.57
N PHE A 60 -3.34 7.50 3.93
CA PHE A 60 -3.14 6.20 4.58
C PHE A 60 -1.70 5.85 4.95
N GLN A 61 -0.71 6.65 4.51
CA GLN A 61 0.71 6.39 4.74
C GLN A 61 1.07 6.39 6.22
N ASP A 62 0.58 7.36 6.99
CA ASP A 62 0.77 7.45 8.44
C ASP A 62 -0.30 8.36 9.05
N ILE A 63 -0.98 7.86 10.10
CA ILE A 63 -2.03 8.59 10.82
C ILE A 63 -1.62 8.93 12.26
N THR A 64 -0.42 8.54 12.68
CA THR A 64 0.02 8.56 14.08
C THR A 64 -0.10 9.95 14.70
N TYR A 65 0.47 10.96 14.03
CA TYR A 65 0.43 12.34 14.52
C TYR A 65 -0.97 12.94 14.48
N THR A 66 -1.77 12.63 13.47
CA THR A 66 -3.16 13.11 13.37
C THR A 66 -4.00 12.59 14.54
N VAL A 67 -3.88 11.30 14.87
CA VAL A 67 -4.62 10.71 15.99
C VAL A 67 -4.15 11.24 17.34
N ALA A 68 -2.84 11.47 17.48
CA ALA A 68 -2.25 12.00 18.70
C ALA A 68 -2.64 13.46 18.99
N SER A 69 -2.87 14.28 17.95
CA SER A 69 -3.25 15.69 18.10
C SER A 69 -4.76 15.93 18.19
N CYS A 70 -5.59 14.93 17.84
CA CYS A 70 -7.03 15.03 17.90
C CYS A 70 -7.56 14.93 19.34
N SER A 71 -8.66 15.63 19.62
CA SER A 71 -9.60 15.24 20.68
C SER A 71 -10.36 13.96 20.32
N GLU A 72 -11.06 13.36 21.29
CA GLU A 72 -11.84 12.14 21.07
C GLU A 72 -12.92 12.31 19.98
N ASN A 73 -13.58 13.47 19.97
CA ASN A 73 -14.61 13.79 18.99
C ASN A 73 -14.02 13.97 17.58
N GLU A 74 -12.85 14.59 17.50
CA GLU A 74 -12.12 14.73 16.22
C GLU A 74 -11.64 13.38 15.72
N ALA A 75 -11.08 12.53 16.58
CA ALA A 75 -10.70 11.16 16.21
C ALA A 75 -11.90 10.34 15.69
N SER A 76 -13.07 10.52 16.31
CA SER A 76 -14.34 9.92 15.87
C SER A 76 -14.80 10.42 14.49
N ARG A 77 -14.59 11.69 14.17
CA ARG A 77 -14.92 12.29 12.85
C ARG A 77 -13.90 11.89 11.80
N TYR A 78 -12.62 11.96 12.13
CA TYR A 78 -11.52 11.51 11.28
C TYR A 78 -11.66 10.01 10.93
N GLY A 79 -12.04 9.16 11.89
CA GLY A 79 -12.36 7.76 11.63
C GLY A 79 -13.51 7.56 10.64
N ARG A 80 -14.55 8.42 10.66
CA ARG A 80 -15.62 8.38 9.63
C ARG A 80 -15.09 8.76 8.24
N PHE A 81 -14.24 9.79 8.17
CA PHE A 81 -13.59 10.19 6.92
C PHE A 81 -12.74 9.05 6.35
N LEU A 82 -11.87 8.43 7.16
CA LEU A 82 -11.07 7.28 6.75
C LEU A 82 -11.95 6.10 6.31
N CYS A 83 -13.04 5.82 7.02
CA CYS A 83 -13.98 4.76 6.66
C CYS A 83 -14.58 4.99 5.27
N ALA A 84 -15.02 6.21 4.96
CA ALA A 84 -15.59 6.56 3.65
C ALA A 84 -14.56 6.50 2.52
N MET A 85 -13.30 6.84 2.80
CA MET A 85 -12.21 6.65 1.82
C MET A 85 -11.91 5.16 1.60
N LEU A 86 -11.83 4.37 2.68
CA LEU A 86 -11.61 2.92 2.61
C LEU A 86 -12.76 2.18 1.92
N GLU A 87 -13.99 2.66 2.05
CA GLU A 87 -15.15 2.15 1.32
C GLU A 87 -14.93 2.28 -0.20
N THR A 88 -14.48 3.44 -0.65
CA THR A 88 -14.18 3.70 -2.06
C THR A 88 -13.08 2.78 -2.57
N VAL A 89 -11.97 2.66 -1.83
CA VAL A 89 -10.87 1.73 -2.17
C VAL A 89 -11.36 0.29 -2.19
N SER A 90 -12.15 -0.13 -1.20
CA SER A 90 -12.69 -1.49 -1.11
C SER A 90 -13.57 -1.83 -2.31
N ARG A 91 -14.36 -0.86 -2.79
CA ARG A 91 -15.21 -1.03 -3.96
C ARG A 91 -14.38 -1.22 -5.22
N TRP A 92 -13.37 -0.38 -5.45
CA TRP A 92 -12.43 -0.56 -6.57
C TRP A 92 -11.63 -1.87 -6.47
N HIS A 93 -11.28 -2.32 -5.27
CA HIS A 93 -10.57 -3.59 -5.03
C HIS A 93 -11.45 -4.83 -5.21
N SER A 94 -12.77 -4.69 -5.10
CA SER A 94 -13.69 -5.84 -5.15
C SER A 94 -13.94 -6.39 -6.56
N ASP A 95 -13.84 -5.54 -7.59
CA ASP A 95 -14.14 -5.91 -8.97
C ASP A 95 -13.20 -5.21 -9.96
N LYS A 96 -12.53 -6.01 -10.78
CA LYS A 96 -11.63 -5.55 -11.84
C LYS A 96 -12.35 -4.72 -12.89
N ALA A 97 -13.56 -5.13 -13.30
CA ALA A 97 -14.31 -4.41 -14.33
C ALA A 97 -14.71 -3.00 -13.83
N LEU A 98 -15.07 -2.90 -12.56
CA LEU A 98 -15.36 -1.63 -11.91
C LEU A 98 -14.13 -0.72 -11.81
N TYR A 99 -12.98 -1.29 -11.44
CA TYR A 99 -11.70 -0.56 -11.45
C TYR A 99 -11.34 -0.05 -12.84
N GLU A 100 -11.45 -0.87 -13.88
CA GLU A 100 -11.11 -0.45 -15.24
C GLU A 100 -12.03 0.66 -15.75
N LYS A 101 -13.33 0.58 -15.42
CA LYS A 101 -14.33 1.60 -15.77
C LYS A 101 -14.07 2.95 -15.10
N GLU A 102 -13.71 2.94 -13.81
CA GLU A 102 -13.66 4.16 -13.01
C GLU A 102 -12.24 4.69 -12.74
N CYS A 103 -11.22 3.86 -12.88
CA CYS A 103 -9.83 4.24 -12.63
C CYS A 103 -8.96 4.09 -13.88
N GLY A 104 -9.24 3.13 -14.77
CA GLY A 104 -8.34 2.75 -15.88
C GLY A 104 -8.04 3.84 -16.92
N ASN A 105 -8.91 4.83 -17.10
CA ASN A 105 -8.69 5.96 -18.02
C ASN A 105 -8.71 7.32 -17.29
N TYR A 106 -8.39 7.32 -16.00
CA TYR A 106 -8.45 8.51 -15.16
C TYR A 106 -7.04 9.06 -14.89
N PRO A 107 -6.83 10.39 -15.03
CA PRO A 107 -5.50 11.00 -14.86
C PRO A 107 -4.95 10.82 -13.43
N GLY A 108 -5.83 10.56 -12.46
CA GLY A 108 -5.46 10.32 -11.07
C GLY A 108 -4.72 9.00 -10.80
N PHE A 109 -4.67 8.09 -11.78
CA PHE A 109 -4.08 6.74 -11.69
C PHE A 109 -2.94 6.50 -12.70
N VAL A 110 -2.44 7.55 -13.34
CA VAL A 110 -1.24 7.51 -14.18
C VAL A 110 0.01 7.50 -13.30
N THR A 111 0.91 6.53 -13.50
CA THR A 111 2.12 6.32 -12.70
C THR A 111 3.37 7.00 -13.28
N VAL A 112 3.43 7.16 -14.61
CA VAL A 112 4.54 7.84 -15.30
C VAL A 112 4.13 9.27 -15.67
N LEU A 113 4.77 10.24 -15.01
CA LEU A 113 4.55 11.66 -15.29
C LEU A 113 5.54 12.16 -16.34
N ARG A 114 5.07 12.37 -17.56
CA ARG A 114 5.81 13.17 -18.55
C ARG A 114 5.49 14.65 -18.36
N ALA A 115 6.51 15.49 -18.52
CA ALA A 115 6.35 16.95 -18.53
C ALA A 115 5.33 17.36 -19.62
N SER A 116 4.46 18.31 -19.28
CA SER A 116 3.38 18.81 -20.12
C SER A 116 3.86 19.12 -21.56
N GLY A 117 3.39 18.34 -22.54
CA GLY A 117 3.73 18.56 -23.95
C GLY A 117 3.47 17.38 -24.90
N THR A 118 3.29 16.16 -24.39
CA THR A 118 2.88 15.02 -25.21
C THR A 118 1.54 14.49 -24.71
N GLU A 119 0.45 14.86 -25.41
CA GLU A 119 -0.94 14.53 -25.05
C GLU A 119 -1.34 13.06 -25.30
N ALA A 120 -0.37 12.15 -25.29
CA ALA A 120 -0.64 10.71 -25.34
C ALA A 120 -0.25 10.09 -24.00
N SER A 121 -1.18 10.09 -23.05
CA SER A 121 -1.14 9.09 -21.97
C SER A 121 -1.27 7.73 -22.64
N ASN A 122 -0.16 7.02 -22.76
CA ASN A 122 -0.18 5.66 -23.25
C ASN A 122 -0.84 4.79 -22.18
N LYS A 123 -1.69 3.82 -22.58
CA LYS A 123 -2.29 2.84 -21.64
C LYS A 123 -1.26 2.14 -20.74
N ALA A 124 -0.01 2.07 -21.19
CA ALA A 124 1.12 1.51 -20.45
C ALA A 124 1.54 2.34 -19.22
N ASP A 125 1.19 3.62 -19.15
CA ASP A 125 1.51 4.49 -18.01
C ASP A 125 0.41 4.44 -16.93
N GLN A 126 -0.69 3.73 -17.17
CA GLN A 126 -1.77 3.57 -16.19
C GLN A 126 -1.43 2.48 -15.18
N LEU A 127 -1.80 2.70 -13.91
CA LEU A 127 -1.76 1.65 -12.90
C LEU A 127 -2.73 0.52 -13.29
N ASP A 128 -2.20 -0.67 -13.52
CA ASP A 128 -2.98 -1.88 -13.71
C ASP A 128 -3.65 -2.32 -12.40
N TYR A 129 -4.65 -3.19 -12.54
CA TYR A 129 -5.45 -3.65 -11.42
C TYR A 129 -4.63 -4.40 -10.36
N GLU A 130 -3.63 -5.19 -10.76
CA GLU A 130 -2.85 -5.97 -9.80
C GLU A 130 -1.90 -5.08 -9.00
N ASN A 131 -1.25 -4.11 -9.66
CA ASN A 131 -0.50 -3.09 -8.94
C ASN A 131 -1.40 -2.23 -8.03
N PHE A 132 -2.64 -1.95 -8.41
CA PHE A 132 -3.60 -1.32 -7.50
C PHE A 132 -3.88 -2.19 -6.27
N ARG A 133 -4.04 -3.52 -6.42
CA ARG A 133 -4.19 -4.44 -5.28
C ARG A 133 -2.96 -4.43 -4.36
N HIS A 134 -1.75 -4.35 -4.92
CA HIS A 134 -0.52 -4.17 -4.13
C HIS A 134 -0.52 -2.85 -3.36
N VAL A 135 -0.95 -1.76 -3.97
CA VAL A 135 -1.08 -0.45 -3.29
C VAL A 135 -2.12 -0.50 -2.16
N CYS A 136 -3.27 -1.14 -2.39
CA CYS A 136 -4.27 -1.35 -1.35
C CYS A 136 -3.71 -2.13 -0.15
N HIS A 137 -2.90 -3.15 -0.42
CA HIS A 137 -2.23 -3.93 0.62
C HIS A 137 -1.23 -3.07 1.39
N LYS A 138 -0.40 -2.28 0.68
CA LYS A 138 0.51 -1.29 1.28
C LYS A 138 -0.24 -0.36 2.23
N TRP A 139 -1.40 0.17 1.85
CA TRP A 139 -2.20 1.05 2.71
C TRP A 139 -2.73 0.34 3.96
N GLN A 140 -3.28 -0.88 3.81
CA GLN A 140 -3.71 -1.68 4.96
C GLN A 140 -2.54 -1.96 5.93
N TYR A 141 -1.37 -2.29 5.38
CA TYR A 141 -0.16 -2.53 6.17
C TYR A 141 0.31 -1.27 6.91
N LYS A 142 0.42 -0.13 6.21
CA LYS A 142 0.84 1.15 6.80
C LYS A 142 -0.12 1.61 7.89
N LEU A 143 -1.42 1.49 7.66
CA LEU A 143 -2.45 1.81 8.65
C LEU A 143 -2.34 0.90 9.88
N THR A 144 -2.09 -0.41 9.68
CA THR A 144 -1.86 -1.34 10.79
C THR A 144 -0.64 -0.94 11.62
N LYS A 145 0.48 -0.60 10.96
CA LYS A 145 1.71 -0.16 11.64
C LYS A 145 1.46 1.10 12.48
N ALA A 146 0.80 2.11 11.92
CA ALA A 146 0.48 3.36 12.61
C ALA A 146 -0.44 3.12 13.82
N VAL A 147 -1.48 2.30 13.66
CA VAL A 147 -2.40 1.95 14.75
C VAL A 147 -1.68 1.18 15.86
N VAL A 148 -0.84 0.20 15.53
CA VAL A 148 -0.06 -0.56 16.52
C VAL A 148 0.85 0.39 17.31
N ALA A 149 1.57 1.29 16.64
CA ALA A 149 2.42 2.29 17.29
C ALA A 149 1.61 3.21 18.24
N CYS A 150 0.42 3.64 17.83
CA CYS A 150 -0.44 4.45 18.70
C CYS A 150 -0.95 3.68 19.92
N LEU A 151 -1.30 2.40 19.75
CA LEU A 151 -1.69 1.52 20.85
C LEU A 151 -0.50 1.17 21.75
N GLU A 152 0.73 1.23 21.25
CA GLU A 152 1.96 1.03 22.02
C GLU A 152 2.39 2.24 22.85
N SER A 153 1.81 3.40 22.55
CA SER A 153 2.02 4.60 23.36
C SER A 153 1.56 4.37 24.80
N GLN A 154 2.22 5.04 25.74
CA GLN A 154 1.76 5.11 27.15
C GLN A 154 0.72 6.22 27.36
N SER A 155 0.37 6.95 26.29
CA SER A 155 -0.53 8.10 26.32
C SER A 155 -1.99 7.64 26.33
N TYR A 156 -2.71 8.03 27.39
CA TYR A 156 -4.14 7.78 27.55
C TYR A 156 -4.94 8.22 26.31
N THR A 157 -4.77 9.49 25.92
CA THR A 157 -5.52 10.10 24.82
C THR A 157 -5.25 9.39 23.50
N GLN A 158 -3.98 9.05 23.23
CA GLN A 158 -3.60 8.41 21.98
C GLN A 158 -4.18 6.99 21.87
N ILE A 159 -4.06 6.16 22.92
CA ILE A 159 -4.67 4.82 22.95
C ILE A 159 -6.17 4.92 22.73
N ARG A 160 -6.85 5.78 23.49
CA ARG A 160 -8.30 5.92 23.45
C ARG A 160 -8.80 6.41 22.09
N ASN A 161 -8.15 7.42 21.51
CA ASN A 161 -8.46 7.92 20.18
C ASN A 161 -8.27 6.85 19.09
N THR A 162 -7.21 6.05 19.20
CA THR A 162 -6.96 4.95 18.26
C THR A 162 -8.06 3.88 18.35
N LEU A 163 -8.51 3.52 19.56
CA LEU A 163 -9.63 2.58 19.73
C LEU A 163 -10.93 3.13 19.13
N ILE A 164 -11.23 4.42 19.33
CA ILE A 164 -12.39 5.08 18.69
C ILE A 164 -12.28 5.00 17.17
N LEU A 165 -11.11 5.34 16.61
CA LEU A 165 -10.86 5.31 15.18
C LEU A 165 -11.03 3.90 14.62
N LEU A 166 -10.46 2.90 15.28
CA LEU A 166 -10.57 1.48 14.92
C LEU A 166 -12.03 1.01 14.83
N ILE A 167 -12.85 1.38 15.81
CA ILE A 167 -14.30 1.09 15.79
C ILE A 167 -14.96 1.71 14.55
N LYS A 168 -14.59 2.94 14.17
CA LYS A 168 -15.18 3.61 12.99
C LYS A 168 -14.77 2.98 11.67
N ILE A 169 -13.53 2.53 11.53
CA ILE A 169 -13.03 1.97 10.25
C ILE A 169 -13.26 0.46 10.09
N LEU A 170 -13.76 -0.21 11.13
CA LEU A 170 -14.01 -1.67 11.17
C LEU A 170 -14.75 -2.24 9.93
N PRO A 171 -15.73 -1.55 9.33
CA PRO A 171 -16.42 -2.07 8.15
C PRO A 171 -15.49 -2.38 6.97
N HIS A 172 -14.40 -1.63 6.82
CA HIS A 172 -13.46 -1.74 5.70
C HIS A 172 -12.02 -2.06 6.11
N PHE A 173 -11.72 -2.17 7.40
CA PHE A 173 -10.39 -2.46 7.93
C PHE A 173 -10.48 -3.32 9.21
N PRO A 174 -9.58 -4.29 9.43
CA PRO A 174 -8.62 -4.84 8.47
C PRO A 174 -9.32 -5.79 7.49
N LYS A 175 -8.87 -5.81 6.23
CA LYS A 175 -9.34 -6.76 5.20
C LYS A 175 -8.43 -7.97 5.03
N VAL A 176 -7.16 -7.86 5.43
CA VAL A 176 -6.14 -8.92 5.30
C VAL A 176 -6.04 -9.69 6.61
N GLN A 177 -6.15 -11.02 6.57
CA GLN A 177 -6.14 -11.87 7.76
C GLN A 177 -4.88 -11.69 8.62
N ASN A 178 -3.69 -11.63 8.00
CA ASN A 178 -2.43 -11.45 8.72
C ASN A 178 -2.41 -10.17 9.54
N LEU A 179 -2.91 -9.06 8.97
CA LEU A 179 -3.01 -7.77 9.65
C LEU A 179 -4.08 -7.80 10.76
N GLY A 180 -5.19 -8.50 10.52
CA GLY A 180 -6.21 -8.76 11.54
C GLY A 180 -5.65 -9.49 12.76
N ASN A 181 -4.85 -10.53 12.55
CA ASN A 181 -4.21 -11.29 13.63
C ASN A 181 -3.22 -10.43 14.44
N VAL A 182 -2.48 -9.53 13.77
CA VAL A 182 -1.59 -8.58 14.46
C VAL A 182 -2.39 -7.62 15.35
N LEU A 183 -3.49 -7.10 14.83
CA LEU A 183 -4.40 -6.24 15.60
C LEU A 183 -5.04 -6.97 16.78
N GLU A 184 -5.53 -8.19 16.59
CA GLU A 184 -6.10 -9.01 17.68
C GLU A 184 -5.09 -9.17 18.82
N LYS A 185 -3.86 -9.60 18.51
CA LYS A 185 -2.79 -9.75 19.51
C LYS A 185 -2.50 -8.44 20.25
N ARG A 186 -2.45 -7.31 19.54
CA ARG A 186 -2.18 -6.00 20.15
C ARG A 186 -3.33 -5.57 21.07
N ILE A 187 -4.57 -5.79 20.65
CA ILE A 187 -5.76 -5.43 21.45
C ILE A 187 -5.89 -6.32 22.69
N ASP A 188 -5.62 -7.62 22.56
CA ASP A 188 -5.62 -8.53 23.71
C ASP A 188 -4.54 -8.14 24.73
N LYS A 189 -3.35 -7.69 24.26
CA LYS A 189 -2.30 -7.12 25.12
C LYS A 189 -2.80 -5.86 25.86
N ILE A 190 -3.44 -4.92 25.16
CA ILE A 190 -4.05 -3.73 25.79
C ILE A 190 -5.09 -4.12 26.84
N CYS A 191 -5.94 -5.10 26.54
CA CYS A 191 -6.95 -5.57 27.50
C CYS A 191 -6.31 -6.08 28.80
N ASN A 192 -5.18 -6.79 28.71
CA ASN A 192 -4.47 -7.29 29.89
C ASN A 192 -3.73 -6.17 30.64
N GLU A 193 -3.08 -5.26 29.91
CA GLU A 193 -2.25 -4.19 30.51
C GLU A 193 -3.08 -3.10 31.19
N GLU A 194 -4.27 -2.79 30.66
CA GLU A 194 -5.10 -1.66 31.10
C GLU A 194 -6.24 -2.05 32.04
N LYS A 195 -6.50 -3.35 32.23
CA LYS A 195 -7.61 -3.87 33.05
C LYS A 195 -7.70 -3.24 34.44
N ASP A 196 -6.56 -3.15 35.13
CA ASP A 196 -6.48 -2.64 36.51
C ASP A 196 -5.97 -1.18 36.58
N LYS A 197 -5.62 -0.58 35.43
CA LYS A 197 -5.05 0.78 35.36
C LYS A 197 -6.06 1.80 34.86
N ARG A 198 -6.71 1.50 33.74
CA ARG A 198 -7.58 2.42 32.98
C ARG A 198 -8.83 1.66 32.53
N PRO A 199 -9.83 1.51 33.42
CA PRO A 199 -10.98 0.63 33.18
C PRO A 199 -11.83 1.07 31.98
N ASP A 200 -11.85 2.36 31.66
CA ASP A 200 -12.54 2.90 30.49
C ASP A 200 -11.87 2.47 29.17
N ILE A 201 -10.54 2.50 29.09
CA ILE A 201 -9.79 1.98 27.94
C ILE A 201 -9.99 0.47 27.82
N TYR A 202 -9.94 -0.26 28.94
CA TYR A 202 -10.18 -1.70 28.97
C TYR A 202 -11.56 -2.05 28.39
N VAL A 203 -12.62 -1.38 28.82
CA VAL A 203 -13.99 -1.63 28.31
C VAL A 203 -14.06 -1.35 26.81
N LEU A 204 -13.43 -0.27 26.34
CA LEU A 204 -13.42 0.09 24.92
C LEU A 204 -12.64 -0.94 24.07
N ALA A 205 -11.48 -1.38 24.55
CA ALA A 205 -10.65 -2.40 23.90
C ALA A 205 -11.34 -3.76 23.88
N LEU A 206 -12.00 -4.16 24.97
CA LEU A 206 -12.76 -5.41 25.06
C LEU A 206 -13.93 -5.40 24.06
N GLY A 207 -14.67 -4.29 24.00
CA GLY A 207 -15.74 -4.10 23.03
C GLY A 207 -15.25 -4.15 21.58
N TYR A 208 -14.08 -3.59 21.28
CA TYR A 208 -13.47 -3.70 19.96
C TYR A 208 -12.98 -5.12 19.65
N SER A 209 -12.37 -5.84 20.61
CA SER A 209 -11.93 -7.24 20.44
C SER A 209 -13.10 -8.14 20.01
N GLY A 210 -14.27 -7.99 20.66
CA GLY A 210 -15.47 -8.73 20.28
C GLY A 210 -15.93 -8.44 18.85
N GLN A 211 -15.97 -7.15 18.47
CA GLN A 211 -16.36 -6.75 17.11
C GLN A 211 -15.37 -7.23 16.04
N LEU A 212 -14.07 -7.18 16.33
CA LEU A 212 -13.01 -7.62 15.42
C LEU A 212 -13.12 -9.13 15.13
N LYS A 213 -13.36 -9.94 16.16
CA LYS A 213 -13.59 -11.40 16.03
C LYS A 213 -14.81 -11.71 15.16
N GLY A 214 -15.91 -10.99 15.36
CA GLY A 214 -17.11 -11.11 14.51
C GLY A 214 -16.86 -10.76 13.04
N ARG A 215 -15.88 -9.88 12.77
CA ARG A 215 -15.53 -9.43 11.43
C ARG A 215 -14.53 -10.35 10.71
N ARG A 216 -13.92 -11.32 11.40
CA ARG A 216 -12.90 -12.25 10.86
C ARG A 216 -13.36 -12.99 9.60
N VAL A 217 -14.65 -13.33 9.50
CA VAL A 217 -15.22 -14.01 8.31
C VAL A 217 -15.14 -13.19 7.03
N HIS A 218 -15.02 -11.86 7.13
CA HIS A 218 -14.90 -10.94 6.01
C HIS A 218 -13.43 -10.60 5.67
N MET A 219 -12.47 -11.23 6.35
CA MET A 219 -11.05 -11.06 6.08
C MET A 219 -10.56 -12.13 5.12
N ILE A 220 -9.78 -11.73 4.12
CA ILE A 220 -9.25 -12.63 3.10
C ILE A 220 -7.76 -12.92 3.34
N PRO A 221 -7.28 -14.12 2.97
CA PRO A 221 -5.85 -14.42 2.95
C PRO A 221 -5.07 -13.42 2.10
N GLU A 222 -3.83 -13.14 2.47
CA GLU A 222 -2.97 -12.16 1.80
C GLU A 222 -2.80 -12.46 0.30
N GLU A 223 -2.63 -13.73 -0.04
CA GLU A 223 -2.49 -14.22 -1.43
C GLU A 223 -3.73 -13.93 -2.29
N LYS A 224 -4.93 -13.97 -1.68
CA LYS A 224 -6.19 -13.59 -2.34
C LYS A 224 -6.41 -12.09 -2.32
N PHE A 225 -5.73 -11.34 -1.45
CA PHE A 225 -5.81 -9.89 -1.40
C PHE A 225 -4.95 -9.24 -2.50
N HIS A 226 -3.75 -9.75 -2.73
CA HIS A 226 -2.89 -9.43 -3.86
C HIS A 226 -1.99 -10.63 -4.21
N SER A 227 -1.69 -10.81 -5.48
CA SER A 227 -0.88 -11.92 -6.00
C SER A 227 0.57 -11.51 -5.93
N LYS A 228 1.37 -12.08 -5.02
CA LYS A 228 2.83 -11.92 -5.09
C LYS A 228 3.27 -12.62 -6.37
N GLU A 229 3.92 -11.92 -7.30
CA GLU A 229 4.60 -12.58 -8.41
C GLU A 229 5.57 -13.61 -7.83
N THR A 230 5.15 -14.86 -7.83
CA THR A 230 6.09 -15.97 -7.70
C THR A 230 6.89 -15.88 -8.97
N LYS A 231 8.15 -15.43 -8.89
CA LYS A 231 9.09 -15.61 -9.99
C LYS A 231 9.00 -17.08 -10.38
N LEU A 232 8.28 -17.37 -11.46
CA LEU A 232 8.22 -18.70 -12.03
C LEU A 232 9.67 -19.07 -12.29
N ALA A 233 10.18 -20.00 -11.47
CA ALA A 233 11.41 -20.68 -11.78
C ALA A 233 11.24 -21.20 -13.21
N LYS A 234 12.07 -20.70 -14.13
CA LYS A 234 12.11 -21.21 -15.51
C LYS A 234 12.11 -22.74 -15.42
N PRO A 235 11.17 -23.45 -16.07
CA PRO A 235 11.24 -24.90 -16.10
C PRO A 235 12.56 -25.26 -16.78
N ALA A 236 13.42 -25.94 -16.02
CA ALA A 236 14.59 -26.60 -16.56
C ALA A 236 14.10 -27.61 -17.59
N THR A 237 14.39 -27.37 -18.86
CA THR A 237 14.20 -28.33 -19.94
C THR A 237 15.18 -29.48 -19.73
N ASN A 238 14.76 -30.49 -18.96
CA ASN A 238 15.40 -31.80 -18.97
C ASN A 238 14.95 -32.53 -20.24
N ALA A 239 15.75 -32.44 -21.31
CA ALA A 239 15.60 -33.31 -22.47
C ALA A 239 16.24 -34.67 -22.14
N ALA A 240 15.38 -35.65 -21.84
CA ALA A 240 15.76 -37.06 -21.76
C ALA A 240 15.64 -37.72 -23.15
N THR A 241 16.59 -38.61 -23.38
CA THR A 241 16.96 -39.36 -24.60
C THR A 241 16.04 -40.51 -25.00
N GLY A 242 16.00 -40.81 -26.31
CA GLY A 242 15.68 -42.12 -26.93
C GLY A 242 14.80 -41.97 -28.18
N ALA A 243 14.96 -42.65 -29.32
CA ALA A 243 15.95 -43.59 -29.87
C ALA A 243 15.58 -43.79 -31.37
N GLY A 244 16.52 -44.18 -32.25
CA GLY A 244 16.20 -44.82 -33.55
C GLY A 244 16.92 -44.28 -34.80
N ALA A 245 18.01 -44.95 -35.19
CA ALA A 245 18.86 -44.74 -36.37
C ALA A 245 18.24 -45.36 -37.67
N PRO A 246 18.94 -45.61 -38.81
CA PRO A 246 20.34 -45.31 -39.21
C PRO A 246 20.54 -44.86 -40.69
N THR A 247 21.75 -44.37 -41.06
CA THR A 247 22.56 -44.95 -42.17
C THR A 247 23.97 -44.30 -42.33
N SER A 248 24.99 -45.13 -42.03
CA SER A 248 26.25 -45.41 -42.77
C SER A 248 27.29 -44.34 -43.19
N ALA A 249 28.50 -44.59 -42.65
CA ALA A 249 29.83 -44.66 -43.29
C ALA A 249 30.66 -43.37 -43.49
N THR A 250 31.78 -43.25 -42.76
CA THR A 250 33.18 -43.48 -43.25
C THR A 250 34.24 -42.91 -42.27
N THR A 251 35.00 -43.82 -41.66
CA THR A 251 36.47 -43.89 -41.51
C THR A 251 37.34 -42.68 -41.07
N LYS A 252 37.98 -42.89 -39.90
CA LYS A 252 39.36 -42.59 -39.45
C LYS A 252 39.85 -41.17 -39.04
N GLN A 253 40.52 -41.25 -37.88
CA GLN A 253 41.78 -40.61 -37.45
C GLN A 253 41.75 -39.31 -36.62
N GLU A 254 42.02 -39.52 -35.31
CA GLU A 254 43.07 -38.88 -34.51
C GLU A 254 43.67 -37.57 -35.04
N SER A 255 43.60 -36.50 -34.24
CA SER A 255 44.76 -35.97 -33.51
C SER A 255 44.41 -34.72 -32.70
N ALA A 256 44.90 -34.70 -31.46
CA ALA A 256 44.87 -33.58 -30.55
C ALA A 256 45.81 -32.44 -31.01
N LYS A 257 45.40 -31.17 -30.80
CA LYS A 257 46.07 -30.22 -29.88
C LYS A 257 45.63 -28.77 -30.10
N LYS A 258 45.21 -28.19 -28.97
CA LYS A 258 45.64 -26.91 -28.38
C LYS A 258 45.49 -25.58 -29.15
N TYR A 259 44.70 -24.74 -28.48
CA TYR A 259 45.02 -23.40 -27.95
C TYR A 259 44.97 -22.18 -28.87
N GLN A 260 44.16 -21.22 -28.38
CA GLN A 260 44.35 -19.76 -28.39
C GLN A 260 44.16 -19.05 -29.74
N THR A 261 43.59 -17.85 -29.86
CA THR A 261 43.22 -16.77 -28.92
C THR A 261 42.48 -15.70 -29.72
N ASN A 262 41.75 -14.83 -29.01
CA ASN A 262 41.28 -13.49 -29.41
C ASN A 262 40.15 -13.50 -30.46
N GLY A 263 39.04 -12.80 -30.29
CA GLY A 263 38.78 -11.58 -29.53
C GLY A 263 38.09 -10.62 -30.51
N ALA A 264 36.84 -10.26 -30.24
CA ALA A 264 36.23 -9.02 -30.74
C ALA A 264 34.79 -8.91 -30.23
N GLU A 265 34.56 -7.81 -29.55
CA GLU A 265 33.30 -7.28 -29.06
C GLU A 265 32.23 -7.16 -30.15
N LYS A 266 30.95 -7.28 -29.76
CA LYS A 266 30.00 -6.18 -29.97
C LYS A 266 28.79 -6.30 -29.05
N ASN A 267 28.63 -5.22 -28.28
CA ASN A 267 27.62 -4.96 -27.26
C ASN A 267 26.19 -4.89 -27.83
N GLY A 268 25.25 -5.50 -27.10
CA GLY A 268 23.86 -5.02 -26.99
C GLY A 268 23.67 -4.42 -25.59
N PRO A 269 23.04 -3.23 -25.44
CA PRO A 269 22.95 -2.58 -24.13
C PRO A 269 21.89 -3.24 -23.23
N PRO A 270 22.14 -3.36 -21.91
CA PRO A 270 21.22 -3.98 -20.97
C PRO A 270 20.23 -2.98 -20.36
N ALA A 271 19.04 -3.50 -20.01
CA ALA A 271 17.98 -2.80 -19.31
C ALA A 271 18.39 -2.33 -17.90
N LYS A 272 18.13 -1.06 -17.58
CA LYS A 272 18.38 -0.46 -16.26
C LYS A 272 17.32 -0.92 -15.24
N LYS A 273 17.80 -1.56 -14.17
CA LYS A 273 17.07 -1.80 -12.91
C LYS A 273 17.09 -0.53 -12.07
N ILE A 274 15.96 -0.12 -11.52
CA ILE A 274 15.86 0.94 -10.50
C ILE A 274 16.18 0.31 -9.15
N LYS A 275 17.17 0.90 -8.47
CA LYS A 275 17.67 0.55 -7.13
C LYS A 275 16.79 1.31 -6.12
N VAL A 276 16.23 0.61 -5.14
CA VAL A 276 15.66 1.23 -3.93
C VAL A 276 16.72 1.04 -2.86
N GLU A 277 17.26 2.16 -2.36
CA GLU A 277 18.15 2.17 -1.20
C GLU A 277 17.32 1.99 0.06
N GLU A 278 17.75 1.01 0.86
CA GLU A 278 17.22 0.65 2.16
C GLU A 278 18.23 1.21 3.17
N GLU A 279 17.90 2.30 3.85
CA GLU A 279 18.69 2.79 4.98
C GLU A 279 18.28 2.02 6.24
N ALA A 280 19.21 1.16 6.68
CA ALA A 280 19.19 0.55 8.00
C ALA A 280 19.63 1.59 9.05
N MET A 281 18.88 1.68 10.14
CA MET A 281 19.23 2.49 11.32
C MET A 281 19.93 1.55 12.29
N GLU A 282 21.23 1.77 12.50
CA GLU A 282 22.08 1.03 13.44
C GLU A 282 21.90 1.62 14.85
N GLU A 283 21.67 0.73 15.82
CA GLU A 283 21.66 1.02 17.25
C GLU A 283 23.08 1.34 17.73
N GLY A 284 23.20 2.33 18.61
CA GLY A 284 24.44 2.63 19.34
C GLY A 284 24.12 2.91 20.79
N GLU A 285 24.18 1.85 21.61
CA GLU A 285 24.44 1.95 23.05
C GLU A 285 25.84 2.54 23.27
N THR A 286 25.97 3.52 24.17
CA THR A 286 27.15 3.58 25.05
C THR A 286 26.77 4.07 26.43
N ASN A 287 27.27 3.30 27.39
CA ASN A 287 27.17 3.37 28.83
C ASN A 287 28.14 4.41 29.43
N ASP A 288 27.82 4.81 30.66
CA ASP A 288 28.68 5.27 31.77
C ASP A 288 29.94 6.13 31.53
N GLY A 289 29.98 7.25 32.26
CA GLY A 289 31.12 8.11 32.53
C GLY A 289 30.71 9.31 33.39
#